data_AF-A0A2A5B7G8-F1
#
_entry.id   AF-A0A2A5B7G8-F1
#
_cell.length_a   1.000
_cell.length_b   1.000
_cell.length_c   1.000
_cell.angle_alpha   90.00
_cell.angle_beta   90.00
_cell.angle_gamma   90.00
#
_symmetry.space_group_name_H-M   'P 1'
#
loop_
_entity.id
_entity.type
_entity.pdbx_description
1 polymer ?
#
loop_
_entity_poly.entity_id
_entity_poly.type
_entity_poly.pdbx_seq_one_letter_code
_entity_poly.pdbx_strand_id
1 'polypeptide(L)'
;MKTTLSCLLAVLLLAYNAAGIANPQHGFFNHGEPTTTEEPATFSMRENDRALCGTPFWDDLYALTVNVFSVGASKVKLHDYEEQIFSLVRSSEEFGGSAGAFIEHIKEIPAQLVQIIIEDSAVLDSCANFSVAMVGPP
;
A
#
# COMPACT_ATOMS: atom_id res chain seq x y z
N MET A 1 -17.96 -34.11 21.61
CA MET A 1 -16.62 -34.04 22.26
C MET A 1 -15.75 -33.22 21.31
N LYS A 2 -15.60 -31.90 21.53
CA LYS A 2 -14.46 -31.23 22.19
C LYS A 2 -13.08 -31.56 21.60
N THR A 3 -12.52 -30.61 20.85
CA THR A 3 -11.09 -30.20 20.82
C THR A 3 -11.02 -28.84 20.09
N THR A 4 -11.11 -27.66 20.73
CA THR A 4 -10.07 -26.84 21.42
C THR A 4 -8.74 -26.61 20.67
N LEU A 5 -8.53 -25.32 20.36
CA LEU A 5 -7.32 -24.50 20.60
C LEU A 5 -6.04 -24.78 19.80
N SER A 6 -5.54 -23.76 19.08
CA SER A 6 -4.21 -23.17 19.37
C SER A 6 -3.93 -21.93 18.52
N CYS A 7 -3.93 -20.78 19.19
CA CYS A 7 -3.21 -19.59 18.78
C CYS A 7 -1.70 -19.87 18.76
N LEU A 8 -0.99 -19.36 17.76
CA LEU A 8 0.44 -19.08 17.88
C LEU A 8 0.79 -17.91 16.95
N LEU A 9 0.59 -16.70 17.50
CA LEU A 9 1.13 -15.46 16.97
C LEU A 9 2.57 -15.35 17.48
N ALA A 10 3.57 -15.56 16.62
CA ALA A 10 4.96 -15.35 16.96
C ALA A 10 5.40 -13.96 16.51
N VAL A 11 5.39 -13.01 17.44
CA VAL A 11 5.98 -11.68 17.26
C VAL A 11 7.49 -11.80 17.46
N LEU A 12 8.27 -11.50 16.43
CA LEU A 12 9.73 -11.38 16.50
C LEU A 12 10.13 -9.91 16.32
N LEU A 13 10.23 -9.23 17.46
CA LEU A 13 10.91 -7.95 17.62
C LEU A 13 12.42 -8.19 17.69
N LEU A 14 13.16 -7.68 16.72
CA LEU A 14 14.61 -7.48 16.85
C LEU A 14 14.91 -5.99 16.76
N ALA A 15 15.16 -5.41 17.94
CA ALA A 15 15.77 -4.11 18.09
C ALA A 15 17.26 -4.19 17.74
N TYR A 16 17.72 -3.33 16.83
CA TYR A 16 19.14 -3.04 16.66
C TYR A 16 19.39 -1.58 17.06
N ASN A 17 20.01 -1.40 18.22
CA ASN A 17 20.66 -0.16 18.60
C ASN A 17 22.13 -0.23 18.17
N ALA A 18 22.63 0.77 17.45
CA ALA A 18 24.04 1.13 17.47
C ALA A 18 24.21 2.62 17.17
N ALA A 19 24.82 3.31 18.14
CA ALA A 19 25.10 4.74 18.16
C ALA A 19 26.26 5.12 17.21
N GLY A 20 26.22 6.35 16.69
CA GLY A 20 27.33 7.02 16.03
C GLY A 20 27.31 8.53 16.33
N ILE A 21 28.40 9.03 16.90
CA ILE A 21 28.62 10.37 17.46
C ILE A 21 29.08 11.35 16.36
N ALA A 22 28.67 12.63 16.49
CA ALA A 22 29.49 13.85 16.35
C ALA A 22 28.88 14.96 15.48
N ASN A 23 28.75 16.13 16.12
CA ASN A 23 28.42 17.44 15.58
C ASN A 23 29.71 18.12 15.04
N PRO A 24 29.64 18.88 13.94
CA PRO A 24 30.40 20.12 13.88
C PRO A 24 29.54 21.34 13.55
N GLN A 25 29.89 22.42 14.25
CA GLN A 25 29.36 23.77 14.18
C GLN A 25 29.74 24.53 12.89
N HIS A 26 28.80 25.39 12.47
CA HIS A 26 28.95 26.67 11.76
C HIS A 26 29.45 26.71 10.30
N GLY A 27 28.58 27.25 9.45
CA GLY A 27 28.92 27.84 8.15
C GLY A 27 27.73 28.64 7.59
N PHE A 28 27.58 29.89 8.03
CA PHE A 28 26.70 30.88 7.39
C PHE A 28 27.37 31.38 6.10
N PHE A 29 26.76 31.15 4.94
CA PHE A 29 26.87 32.03 3.78
C PHE A 29 25.55 32.08 3.02
N ASN A 30 25.22 33.29 2.57
CA ASN A 30 23.93 33.73 2.05
C ASN A 30 23.99 33.78 0.51
N HIS A 31 22.81 33.72 -0.13
CA HIS A 31 22.46 34.03 -1.53
C HIS A 31 22.36 32.88 -2.55
N GLY A 32 21.14 32.74 -3.10
CA GLY A 32 20.89 32.16 -4.42
C GLY A 32 19.52 31.48 -4.55
N GLU A 33 18.51 32.23 -4.97
CA GLU A 33 17.28 31.81 -5.69
C GLU A 33 16.32 30.75 -5.08
N PRO A 34 15.00 31.01 -5.05
CA PRO A 34 14.02 29.95 -4.83
C PRO A 34 13.85 29.17 -6.13
N THR A 35 14.76 28.24 -6.40
CA THR A 35 14.43 27.14 -7.32
C THR A 35 13.41 26.30 -6.57
N THR A 36 12.15 26.39 -6.97
CA THR A 36 11.11 25.45 -6.55
C THR A 36 11.53 24.06 -7.03
N THR A 37 12.36 23.40 -6.23
CA THR A 37 12.47 21.95 -6.25
C THR A 37 11.09 21.46 -5.83
N GLU A 38 10.28 21.05 -6.81
CA GLU A 38 9.15 20.16 -6.54
C GLU A 38 9.77 18.91 -5.90
N GLU A 39 9.81 18.90 -4.57
CA GLU A 39 10.04 17.66 -3.83
C GLU A 39 9.00 16.66 -4.35
N PRO A 40 9.42 15.43 -4.70
CA PRO A 40 8.45 14.40 -5.03
C PRO A 40 7.49 14.31 -3.85
N ALA A 41 6.22 14.64 -4.08
CA ALA A 41 5.19 14.54 -3.06
C ALA A 41 5.13 13.07 -2.63
N THR A 42 5.80 12.75 -1.53
CA THR A 42 5.66 11.46 -0.86
C THR A 42 4.29 11.47 -0.21
N PHE A 43 3.28 10.98 -0.95
CA PHE A 43 1.97 10.73 -0.39
C PHE A 43 2.10 9.56 0.61
N SER A 44 2.25 9.88 1.89
CA SER A 44 2.14 8.88 2.94
C SER A 44 0.66 8.56 3.13
N MET A 45 0.25 7.38 2.67
CA MET A 45 -1.10 6.85 2.93
C MET A 45 -1.36 6.70 4.44
N ARG A 46 -0.31 6.50 5.24
CA ARG A 46 -0.39 6.38 6.71
C ARG A 46 -0.62 7.70 7.42
N GLU A 47 -0.01 8.80 6.96
CA GLU A 47 -0.10 10.10 7.66
C GLU A 47 -1.51 10.70 7.69
N ASN A 48 -2.42 10.18 6.85
CA ASN A 48 -3.78 10.69 6.77
C ASN A 48 -4.82 9.83 7.49
N ASP A 49 -4.50 8.69 8.11
CA ASP A 49 -5.44 7.77 8.82
C ASP A 49 -6.83 7.68 8.15
N ARG A 50 -6.88 7.82 6.82
CA ARG A 50 -8.14 7.81 6.09
C ARG A 50 -8.49 6.36 5.92
N ALA A 51 -9.71 6.00 6.31
CA ALA A 51 -10.35 4.84 5.72
C ALA A 51 -10.25 5.02 4.20
N LEU A 52 -9.52 4.13 3.52
CA LEU A 52 -9.41 4.18 2.06
C LEU A 52 -10.82 4.06 1.45
N CYS A 53 -11.64 3.20 2.06
CA CYS A 53 -13.06 3.05 1.75
C CYS A 53 -13.86 4.33 1.91
N GLY A 54 -14.83 4.52 1.00
CA GLY A 54 -15.65 5.72 0.93
C GLY A 54 -15.04 6.81 0.05
N THR A 55 -13.96 6.50 -0.66
CA THR A 55 -13.45 7.33 -1.75
C THR A 55 -13.57 6.55 -3.07
N PRO A 56 -13.89 7.22 -4.19
CA PRO A 56 -14.23 6.52 -5.44
C PRO A 56 -13.15 5.54 -5.92
N PHE A 57 -11.88 5.96 -5.96
CA PHE A 57 -10.81 5.11 -6.46
C PHE A 57 -10.60 3.84 -5.60
N TRP A 58 -10.60 3.99 -4.28
CA TRP A 58 -10.38 2.86 -3.37
C TRP A 58 -11.58 1.91 -3.33
N ASP A 59 -12.80 2.43 -3.46
CA ASP A 59 -14.01 1.61 -3.60
C ASP A 59 -14.00 0.81 -4.91
N ASP A 60 -13.58 1.43 -6.02
CA ASP A 60 -13.43 0.75 -7.32
C ASP A 60 -12.32 -0.30 -7.29
N LEU A 61 -11.19 -0.02 -6.64
CA LEU A 61 -10.10 -0.98 -6.47
C LEU A 61 -10.55 -2.20 -5.65
N TYR A 62 -11.29 -1.97 -4.56
CA TYR A 62 -11.87 -3.05 -3.77
C TYR A 62 -12.85 -3.90 -4.60
N ALA A 63 -13.77 -3.25 -5.33
CA ALA A 63 -14.75 -3.94 -6.17
C ALA A 63 -14.08 -4.76 -7.29
N LEU A 64 -13.07 -4.19 -7.95
CA LEU A 64 -12.24 -4.90 -8.94
C LEU A 64 -11.60 -6.14 -8.32
N THR A 65 -10.99 -5.99 -7.14
CA THR A 65 -10.32 -7.08 -6.44
C THR A 65 -11.29 -8.20 -6.09
N VAL A 66 -12.43 -7.89 -5.48
CA VAL A 66 -13.48 -8.89 -5.17
C VAL A 66 -13.93 -9.62 -6.43
N ASN A 67 -14.14 -8.89 -7.54
CA ASN A 67 -14.57 -9.48 -8.79
C ASN A 67 -13.51 -10.44 -9.39
N VAL A 68 -12.24 -10.02 -9.45
CA VAL A 68 -11.14 -10.83 -9.98
C VAL A 68 -10.95 -12.10 -9.15
N PHE A 69 -11.07 -12.03 -7.83
CA PHE A 69 -10.85 -13.16 -6.93
C PHE A 69 -12.08 -14.05 -6.75
N SER A 70 -13.23 -13.71 -7.33
CA SER A 70 -14.46 -14.51 -7.28
C SER A 70 -14.33 -15.92 -7.85
N VAL A 71 -13.35 -16.15 -8.74
CA VAL A 71 -13.03 -17.47 -9.33
C VAL A 71 -12.15 -18.34 -8.41
N GLY A 72 -11.69 -17.78 -7.30
CA GLY A 72 -10.73 -18.35 -6.34
C GLY A 72 -9.31 -17.83 -6.54
N ALA A 73 -8.64 -17.46 -5.45
CA ALA A 73 -7.33 -16.80 -5.45
C ALA A 73 -6.23 -17.57 -6.21
N SER A 74 -6.21 -18.90 -6.11
CA SER A 74 -5.23 -19.75 -6.80
C SER A 74 -5.39 -19.80 -8.32
N LYS A 75 -6.47 -19.24 -8.87
CA LYS A 75 -6.74 -19.18 -10.31
C LYS A 75 -6.51 -17.78 -10.90
N VAL A 76 -6.24 -16.79 -10.06
CA VAL A 76 -5.95 -15.43 -10.50
C VAL A 76 -4.61 -15.43 -11.24
N LYS A 77 -4.60 -14.83 -12.43
CA LYS A 77 -3.38 -14.60 -13.19
C LYS A 77 -2.84 -13.23 -12.81
N LEU A 78 -1.64 -13.21 -12.23
CA LEU A 78 -1.03 -11.98 -11.71
C LEU A 78 -0.96 -10.89 -12.79
N HIS A 79 -0.49 -11.23 -14.00
CA HIS A 79 -0.37 -10.28 -15.09
C HIS A 79 -1.70 -9.61 -15.46
N ASP A 80 -2.77 -10.39 -15.61
CA ASP A 80 -4.10 -9.87 -15.93
C ASP A 80 -4.63 -8.95 -14.80
N TYR A 81 -4.32 -9.28 -13.54
CA TYR A 81 -4.72 -8.47 -12.38
C TYR A 81 -3.94 -7.16 -12.29
N GLU A 82 -2.63 -7.20 -12.51
CA GLU A 82 -1.76 -6.01 -12.61
C GLU A 82 -2.26 -5.05 -13.69
N GLU A 83 -2.54 -5.56 -14.89
CA GLU A 83 -3.03 -4.72 -15.99
C GLU A 83 -4.36 -4.04 -15.64
N GLN A 84 -5.27 -4.75 -14.96
CA GLN A 84 -6.55 -4.17 -14.53
C GLN A 84 -6.37 -3.07 -13.48
N ILE A 85 -5.48 -3.26 -12.48
CA ILE A 85 -5.16 -2.21 -11.50
C ILE A 85 -4.53 -1.00 -12.18
N PHE A 86 -3.54 -1.21 -13.05
CA PHE A 86 -2.88 -0.10 -13.74
C PHE A 86 -3.81 0.61 -14.71
N SER A 87 -4.75 -0.10 -15.32
CA SER A 87 -5.82 0.50 -16.12
C SER A 87 -6.71 1.40 -15.25
N LEU A 88 -7.13 0.91 -14.07
CA LEU A 88 -7.93 1.68 -13.12
C LEU A 88 -7.22 2.97 -12.69
N VAL A 89 -5.93 2.89 -12.37
CA VAL A 89 -5.10 4.06 -12.03
C VAL A 89 -5.06 5.08 -13.18
N ARG A 90 -4.82 4.63 -14.42
CA ARG A 90 -4.77 5.52 -15.60
C ARG A 90 -6.11 6.19 -15.89
N SER A 91 -7.22 5.51 -15.58
CA SER A 91 -8.57 6.08 -15.78
C SER A 91 -9.03 7.00 -14.66
N SER A 92 -8.36 6.99 -13.51
CA SER A 92 -8.77 7.77 -12.34
C SER A 92 -8.45 9.26 -12.50
N GLU A 93 -9.45 10.10 -12.26
CA GLU A 93 -9.27 11.55 -12.18
C GLU A 93 -8.33 11.97 -11.05
N GLU A 94 -8.23 11.16 -9.99
CA GLU A 94 -7.37 11.42 -8.82
C GLU A 94 -5.89 11.52 -9.19
N PHE A 95 -5.44 10.66 -10.12
CA PHE A 95 -4.03 10.60 -10.49
C PHE A 95 -3.70 11.45 -11.71
N GLY A 96 -4.64 11.67 -12.63
CA GLY A 96 -4.47 12.57 -13.78
C GLY A 96 -3.10 12.41 -14.48
N GLY A 97 -2.35 13.51 -14.59
CA GLY A 97 -1.01 13.52 -15.20
C GLY A 97 0.07 12.74 -14.44
N SER A 98 -0.19 12.33 -13.20
CA SER A 98 0.75 11.60 -12.34
C SER A 98 0.54 10.07 -12.33
N ALA A 99 -0.45 9.56 -13.09
CA ALA A 99 -0.79 8.13 -13.12
C ALA A 99 0.42 7.22 -13.40
N GLY A 100 1.34 7.63 -14.29
CA GLY A 100 2.55 6.85 -14.58
C GLY A 100 3.50 6.75 -13.39
N ALA A 101 3.70 7.85 -12.66
CA ALA A 101 4.54 7.87 -11.46
C ALA A 101 3.90 7.04 -10.33
N PHE A 102 2.58 7.12 -10.18
CA PHE A 102 1.87 6.31 -9.19
C PHE A 102 1.94 4.82 -9.52
N ILE A 103 1.76 4.42 -10.79
CA ILE A 103 1.94 3.01 -11.21
C ILE A 103 3.34 2.51 -10.83
N GLU A 104 4.37 3.31 -11.09
CA GLU A 104 5.73 2.90 -10.76
C GLU A 104 5.95 2.78 -9.24
N HIS A 105 5.26 3.59 -8.45
CA HIS A 105 5.26 3.47 -6.99
C HIS A 105 4.57 2.19 -6.50
N ILE A 106 3.47 1.78 -7.14
CA ILE A 106 2.63 0.67 -6.68
C ILE A 106 2.88 -0.67 -7.40
N LYS A 107 3.83 -0.76 -8.32
CA LYS A 107 3.95 -1.92 -9.24
C LYS A 107 4.08 -3.28 -8.56
N GLU A 108 4.62 -3.34 -7.35
CA GLU A 108 4.78 -4.58 -6.59
C GLU A 108 3.54 -4.93 -5.74
N ILE A 109 2.61 -3.99 -5.56
CA ILE A 109 1.43 -4.17 -4.70
C ILE A 109 0.47 -5.25 -5.24
N PRO A 110 0.16 -5.35 -6.55
CA PRO A 110 -0.71 -6.41 -7.06
C PRO A 110 -0.23 -7.82 -6.70
N ALA A 111 1.07 -8.08 -6.81
CA ALA A 111 1.67 -9.36 -6.44
C ALA A 111 1.54 -9.64 -4.94
N GLN A 112 1.79 -8.64 -4.11
CA GLN A 112 1.62 -8.74 -2.66
C GLN A 112 0.16 -9.00 -2.28
N LEU A 113 -0.80 -8.32 -2.91
CA LEU A 113 -2.23 -8.56 -2.69
C LEU A 113 -2.65 -9.98 -3.05
N VAL A 114 -2.19 -10.51 -4.19
CA VAL A 114 -2.45 -11.91 -4.58
C VAL A 114 -1.95 -12.86 -3.49
N GLN A 115 -0.73 -12.66 -2.99
CA GLN A 115 -0.18 -13.49 -1.93
C GLN A 115 -1.02 -13.39 -0.64
N ILE A 116 -1.33 -12.17 -0.20
CA ILE A 116 -2.13 -11.93 1.00
C ILE A 116 -3.49 -12.64 0.90
N ILE A 117 -4.18 -12.52 -0.24
CA ILE A 117 -5.52 -13.11 -0.41
C ILE A 117 -5.46 -14.65 -0.52
N ILE A 118 -4.36 -15.21 -1.02
CA ILE A 118 -4.11 -16.67 -0.99
C ILE A 118 -3.93 -17.15 0.46
N GLU A 119 -3.20 -16.38 1.28
CA GLU A 119 -2.93 -16.71 2.67
C GLU A 119 -4.16 -16.48 3.58
N ASP A 120 -4.90 -15.42 3.33
CA ASP A 120 -6.10 -15.03 4.07
C ASP A 120 -7.17 -14.39 3.15
N SER A 121 -8.13 -15.19 2.72
CA SER A 121 -9.23 -14.70 1.89
C SER A 121 -10.20 -13.77 2.64
N ALA A 122 -10.21 -13.77 3.98
CA ALA A 122 -11.10 -12.92 4.78
C ALA A 122 -10.76 -11.42 4.65
N VAL A 123 -9.60 -11.11 4.07
CA VAL A 123 -9.25 -9.75 3.61
C VAL A 123 -10.32 -9.17 2.69
N LEU A 124 -11.00 -10.01 1.90
CA LEU A 124 -12.05 -9.60 0.97
C LEU A 124 -13.48 -9.62 1.56
N ASP A 125 -13.65 -9.94 2.85
CA ASP A 125 -14.96 -9.95 3.50
C ASP A 125 -15.54 -8.53 3.66
N SER A 126 -14.67 -7.52 3.70
CA SER A 126 -15.08 -6.12 3.77
C SER A 126 -14.00 -5.18 3.24
N CYS A 127 -14.41 -4.00 2.76
CA CYS A 127 -13.47 -2.96 2.36
C CYS A 127 -12.56 -2.52 3.52
N ALA A 128 -13.06 -2.56 4.77
CA ALA A 128 -12.26 -2.23 5.94
C ALA A 128 -11.07 -3.20 6.12
N ASN A 129 -11.30 -4.51 5.99
CA ASN A 129 -10.22 -5.51 6.05
C ASN A 129 -9.23 -5.31 4.90
N PHE A 130 -9.75 -5.07 3.69
CA PHE A 130 -8.93 -4.78 2.51
C PHE A 130 -8.04 -3.54 2.71
N SER A 131 -8.59 -2.47 3.30
CA SER A 131 -7.83 -1.26 3.61
C SER A 131 -6.68 -1.52 4.58
N VAL A 132 -6.93 -2.33 5.62
CA VAL A 132 -5.89 -2.75 6.57
C VAL A 132 -4.79 -3.57 5.87
N ALA A 133 -5.15 -4.44 4.94
CA ALA A 133 -4.15 -5.19 4.16
C ALA A 133 -3.28 -4.29 3.26
N MET A 134 -3.85 -3.20 2.75
CA MET A 134 -3.13 -2.23 1.89
C MET A 134 -2.17 -1.32 2.65
N VAL A 135 -2.54 -0.87 3.85
CA VAL A 135 -1.77 0.13 4.62
C VAL A 135 -0.98 -0.48 5.79
N GLY A 136 -1.31 -1.72 6.16
CA GLY A 136 -0.85 -2.37 7.38
C GLY A 136 -1.72 -2.02 8.61
N PRO A 137 -1.51 -2.70 9.73
CA PRO A 137 -2.19 -2.35 10.98
C PRO A 137 -1.78 -0.94 11.46
N PRO A 138 -2.67 -0.24 12.19
CA PRO A 138 -2.35 1.02 12.86
C PRO A 138 -1.25 0.84 13.92
#